data_AF-A0A2Z3QZ44-F1
#
_entry.id   AF-A0A2Z3QZ44-F1
#
_cell.length_a   1.000
_cell.length_b   1.000
_cell.length_c   1.000
_cell.angle_alpha   90.00
_cell.angle_beta   90.00
_cell.angle_gamma   90.00
#
_symmetry.space_group_name_H-M   'P 1'
#
loop_
_entity.id
_entity.type
_entity.pdbx_description
1 polymer ?
#
loop_
_entity_poly.entity_id
_entity_poly.type
_entity_poly.pdbx_seq_one_letter_code
_entity_poly.pdbx_strand_id
1 'polypeptide(L)'
;MDQHDFEIEIEIEKLRLRADRFNARMELIRLMFILGAGLYALHMIMAGLGTAMGHSAAVISATSTLVKSLWGIIPSIAWFFERQGKKRAIKEKARFQQLVEKGDAYRSTSGLTETGATPRQDRGSHP
;
A
#
# COMPACT_ATOMS: atom_id res chain seq x y z
N MET A 1 32.15 22.89 2.85
CA MET A 1 30.71 22.62 2.69
C MET A 1 30.04 23.59 3.62
N ASP A 2 29.54 24.67 3.04
CA ASP A 2 29.19 25.86 3.81
C ASP A 2 27.85 25.64 4.51
N GLN A 3 27.68 26.28 5.66
CA GLN A 3 26.48 26.17 6.48
C GLN A 3 25.20 26.54 5.68
N HIS A 4 25.36 27.38 4.66
CA HIS A 4 24.33 27.81 3.72
C HIS A 4 23.92 26.71 2.72
N ASP A 5 24.83 25.83 2.31
CA ASP A 5 24.52 24.71 1.41
C ASP A 5 23.66 23.66 2.13
N PHE A 6 23.94 23.43 3.41
CA PHE A 6 23.20 22.49 4.26
C PHE A 6 21.75 22.94 4.51
N GLU A 7 21.53 24.25 4.66
CA GLU A 7 20.18 24.81 4.82
C GLU A 7 19.33 24.65 3.54
N ILE A 8 19.92 24.91 2.37
CA ILE A 8 19.25 24.74 1.07
C ILE A 8 18.89 23.27 0.83
N GLU A 9 19.80 22.34 1.15
CA GLU A 9 19.57 20.91 0.96
C GLU A 9 18.41 20.39 1.82
N ILE A 10 18.33 20.84 3.09
CA ILE A 10 17.22 20.53 4.01
C ILE A 10 15.89 21.09 3.49
N GLU A 11 15.88 22.30 2.93
CA GLU A 11 14.66 22.91 2.39
C GLU A 11 14.12 22.15 1.18
N ILE A 12 15.01 21.75 0.26
CA ILE A 12 14.66 20.94 -0.92
C ILE A 12 14.07 19.60 -0.47
N GLU A 13 14.66 18.96 0.52
CA GLU A 13 14.21 17.66 1.01
C GLU A 13 12.85 17.75 1.73
N LYS A 14 12.61 18.83 2.50
CA LYS A 14 11.28 19.14 3.06
C LYS A 14 10.24 19.38 1.98
N LEU A 15 10.61 20.03 0.87
CA LEU A 15 9.72 20.29 -0.25
C LEU A 15 9.32 18.99 -0.97
N ARG A 16 10.28 18.10 -1.21
CA ARG A 16 10.02 16.76 -1.76
C ARG A 16 9.07 15.95 -0.88
N LEU A 17 9.33 15.92 0.44
CA LEU A 17 8.46 15.24 1.41
C LEU A 17 7.03 15.82 1.48
N ARG A 18 6.84 17.10 1.15
CA ARG A 18 5.50 17.70 1.01
C ARG A 18 4.85 17.32 -0.32
N ALA A 19 5.60 17.33 -1.41
CA ALA A 19 5.12 16.93 -2.73
C ALA A 19 4.66 15.45 -2.75
N ASP A 20 5.41 14.56 -2.14
CA ASP A 20 5.05 13.13 -2.06
C ASP A 20 3.76 12.92 -1.27
N ARG A 21 3.61 13.62 -0.13
CA ARG A 21 2.37 13.59 0.65
C ARG A 21 1.19 14.17 -0.10
N PHE A 22 1.42 15.20 -0.92
CA PHE A 22 0.38 15.79 -1.75
C PHE A 22 -0.06 14.84 -2.88
N ASN A 23 0.89 14.21 -3.58
CA ASN A 23 0.61 13.22 -4.61
C ASN A 23 -0.17 12.03 -4.04
N ALA A 24 0.24 11.50 -2.88
CA ALA A 24 -0.48 10.42 -2.22
C ALA A 24 -1.93 10.81 -1.85
N ARG A 25 -2.16 12.06 -1.41
CA ARG A 25 -3.52 12.56 -1.15
C ARG A 25 -4.34 12.71 -2.43
N MET A 26 -3.75 13.24 -3.49
CA MET A 26 -4.42 13.39 -4.79
C MET A 26 -4.77 12.03 -5.39
N GLU A 27 -3.89 11.04 -5.25
CA GLU A 27 -4.14 9.67 -5.71
C GLU A 27 -5.28 9.02 -4.90
N LEU A 28 -5.32 9.23 -3.58
CA LEU A 28 -6.43 8.78 -2.74
C LEU A 28 -7.75 9.42 -3.17
N ILE A 29 -7.78 10.73 -3.40
CA ILE A 29 -8.98 11.45 -3.86
C ILE A 29 -9.43 10.92 -5.23
N ARG A 30 -8.50 10.69 -6.16
CA ARG A 30 -8.79 10.11 -7.47
C ARG A 30 -9.40 8.72 -7.34
N LEU A 31 -8.84 7.85 -6.49
CA LEU A 31 -9.37 6.52 -6.21
C LEU A 31 -10.78 6.59 -5.62
N MET A 32 -11.02 7.49 -4.67
CA MET A 32 -12.35 7.73 -4.09
C MET A 32 -13.36 8.18 -5.14
N PHE A 33 -12.96 9.06 -6.06
CA PHE A 33 -13.81 9.50 -7.18
C PHE A 33 -14.13 8.36 -8.14
N ILE A 34 -13.14 7.54 -8.53
CA ILE A 34 -13.35 6.39 -9.43
C ILE A 34 -14.29 5.37 -8.77
N LEU A 35 -14.08 5.09 -7.48
CA LEU A 35 -14.90 4.16 -6.73
C LEU A 35 -16.33 4.68 -6.55
N GLY A 36 -16.47 5.96 -6.22
CA GLY A 36 -17.76 6.64 -6.13
C GLY A 36 -18.52 6.67 -7.46
N ALA A 37 -17.83 6.99 -8.56
CA ALA A 37 -18.41 6.98 -9.90
C ALA A 37 -18.85 5.56 -10.31
N GLY A 38 -18.06 4.53 -9.99
CA GLY A 38 -18.43 3.13 -10.22
C GLY A 38 -19.67 2.72 -9.45
N LEU A 39 -19.75 3.06 -8.16
CA LEU A 39 -20.93 2.80 -7.32
C LEU A 39 -22.15 3.58 -7.81
N TYR A 40 -21.98 4.83 -8.22
CA TYR A 40 -23.07 5.65 -8.76
C TYR A 40 -23.58 5.11 -10.10
N ALA A 41 -22.70 4.68 -11.00
CA ALA A 41 -23.06 4.01 -12.24
C ALA A 41 -23.84 2.72 -11.97
N LEU A 42 -23.38 1.90 -11.01
CA LEU A 42 -24.08 0.71 -10.57
C LEU A 42 -25.47 1.04 -10.00
N HIS A 43 -25.58 2.10 -9.19
CA HIS A 43 -26.85 2.56 -8.65
C HIS A 43 -27.80 3.04 -9.74
N MET A 44 -27.31 3.80 -10.73
CA MET A 44 -28.10 4.24 -11.88
C MET A 44 -28.61 3.05 -12.71
N ILE A 45 -27.77 2.05 -12.95
CA ILE A 45 -28.19 0.80 -13.61
C ILE A 45 -29.28 0.13 -12.77
N MET A 46 -29.09 -0.02 -11.46
CA MET A 46 -30.06 -0.68 -10.58
C MET A 46 -31.37 0.10 -10.45
N ALA A 47 -31.33 1.44 -10.42
CA ALA A 47 -32.50 2.30 -10.37
C ALA A 47 -33.28 2.26 -11.68
N GLY A 48 -32.59 2.34 -12.83
CA GLY A 48 -33.19 2.14 -14.14
C GLY A 48 -33.78 0.74 -14.30
N LEU A 49 -33.09 -0.29 -13.80
CA LEU A 49 -33.58 -1.67 -13.77
C LEU A 49 -34.79 -1.83 -12.85
N GLY A 50 -34.84 -1.15 -11.70
CA GLY A 50 -35.97 -1.16 -10.77
C GLY A 50 -37.24 -0.63 -11.42
N THR A 51 -37.13 0.40 -12.26
CA THR A 51 -38.25 0.87 -13.09
C THR A 51 -38.64 -0.12 -14.21
N ALA A 52 -37.74 -1.01 -14.62
CA ALA A 52 -37.96 -2.06 -15.61
C ALA A 52 -38.34 -3.44 -15.00
N MET A 53 -38.36 -3.58 -13.67
CA MET A 53 -38.58 -4.85 -12.95
C MET A 53 -39.98 -5.46 -13.10
N GLY A 54 -40.85 -4.88 -13.93
CA GLY A 54 -42.06 -5.55 -14.36
C GLY A 54 -41.85 -6.75 -15.31
N HIS A 55 -40.71 -6.88 -16.01
CA HIS A 55 -40.72 -7.69 -17.26
C HIS A 55 -39.56 -8.62 -17.61
N SER A 56 -38.47 -8.81 -16.83
CA SER A 56 -37.36 -9.66 -17.32
C SER A 56 -36.52 -10.40 -16.26
N ALA A 57 -36.49 -11.73 -16.36
CA ALA A 57 -35.63 -12.63 -15.58
C ALA A 57 -34.12 -12.45 -15.86
N ALA A 58 -33.76 -11.88 -17.02
CA ALA A 58 -32.37 -11.63 -17.39
C ALA A 58 -31.71 -10.58 -16.47
N VAL A 59 -32.50 -9.64 -15.96
CA VAL A 59 -32.05 -8.58 -15.05
C VAL A 59 -31.63 -9.15 -13.70
N ILE A 60 -32.43 -10.06 -13.13
CA ILE A 60 -32.13 -10.72 -11.85
C ILE A 60 -30.85 -11.57 -11.96
N SER A 61 -30.67 -12.25 -13.10
CA SER A 61 -29.47 -13.04 -13.39
C SER A 61 -28.20 -12.18 -13.45
N ALA A 62 -28.25 -11.04 -14.17
CA ALA A 62 -27.13 -10.12 -14.31
C ALA A 62 -26.69 -9.53 -12.97
N THR A 63 -27.65 -9.10 -12.14
CA THR A 63 -27.38 -8.60 -10.80
C THR A 63 -26.75 -9.66 -9.90
N SER A 64 -27.22 -10.91 -9.96
CA SER A 64 -26.64 -12.01 -9.16
C SER A 64 -25.19 -12.30 -9.53
N THR A 65 -24.84 -12.15 -10.81
CA THR A 65 -23.49 -12.41 -11.33
C THR A 65 -22.52 -11.30 -10.91
N LEU A 66 -22.98 -10.04 -10.89
CA LEU A 66 -22.23 -8.90 -10.35
C LEU A 66 -21.97 -9.05 -8.85
N VAL A 67 -22.98 -9.44 -8.07
CA VAL A 67 -22.80 -9.67 -6.63
C VAL A 67 -21.81 -10.82 -6.38
N LYS A 68 -21.94 -11.94 -7.10
CA LYS A 68 -21.00 -13.09 -6.97
C LYS A 68 -19.56 -12.73 -7.32
N SER A 69 -19.35 -11.93 -8.38
CA SER A 69 -18.00 -11.52 -8.78
C SER A 69 -17.36 -10.55 -7.79
N LEU A 70 -18.12 -9.62 -7.21
CA LEU A 70 -17.64 -8.72 -6.16
C LEU A 70 -17.20 -9.48 -4.90
N TRP A 71 -17.92 -10.53 -4.50
CA TRP A 71 -17.56 -11.38 -3.36
C TRP A 71 -16.22 -12.13 -3.54
N GLY A 72 -15.77 -12.40 -4.76
CA GLY A 72 -14.47 -13.02 -5.02
C GLY A 72 -13.31 -12.02 -5.08
N ILE A 73 -13.56 -10.81 -5.58
CA ILE A 73 -12.53 -9.81 -5.84
C ILE A 73 -12.14 -9.06 -4.55
N ILE A 74 -13.12 -8.65 -3.74
CA ILE A 74 -12.88 -7.87 -2.51
C ILE A 74 -11.96 -8.60 -1.51
N PRO A 75 -12.21 -9.86 -1.11
CA PRO A 75 -11.32 -10.56 -0.19
C PRO A 75 -9.93 -10.82 -0.79
N SER A 76 -9.83 -11.04 -2.10
CA SER A 76 -8.55 -11.24 -2.78
C SER A 76 -7.66 -9.99 -2.74
N ILE A 77 -8.27 -8.82 -2.96
CA ILE A 77 -7.59 -7.52 -2.85
C ILE A 77 -7.18 -7.26 -1.39
N ALA A 78 -8.09 -7.47 -0.43
CA ALA A 78 -7.81 -7.30 0.98
C ALA A 78 -6.64 -8.16 1.45
N TRP A 79 -6.61 -9.43 1.06
CA TRP A 79 -5.52 -10.36 1.39
C TRP A 79 -4.17 -9.92 0.78
N PHE A 80 -4.18 -9.42 -0.45
CA PHE A 80 -2.97 -8.90 -1.09
C PHE A 80 -2.40 -7.69 -0.34
N PHE A 81 -3.25 -6.71 0.00
CA PHE A 81 -2.82 -5.54 0.77
C PHE A 81 -2.34 -5.91 2.18
N GLU A 82 -3.03 -6.82 2.86
CA GLU A 82 -2.62 -7.31 4.17
C GLU A 82 -1.22 -7.95 4.12
N ARG A 83 -0.93 -8.78 3.10
CA ARG A 83 0.39 -9.36 2.90
C ARG A 83 1.47 -8.31 2.64
N GLN A 84 1.18 -7.29 1.84
CA GLN A 84 2.12 -6.21 1.58
C GLN A 84 2.39 -5.37 2.85
N GLY A 85 1.35 -5.05 3.61
CA GLY A 85 1.46 -4.33 4.88
C GLY A 85 2.31 -5.08 5.91
N LYS A 86 2.06 -6.38 6.08
CA LYS A 86 2.85 -7.24 6.97
C LYS A 86 4.33 -7.28 6.58
N LYS A 87 4.65 -7.38 5.29
CA LYS A 87 6.04 -7.36 4.81
C LYS A 87 6.74 -6.03 5.11
N ARG A 88 6.06 -4.90 4.93
CA ARG A 88 6.61 -3.56 5.25
C ARG A 88 6.86 -3.41 6.75
N ALA A 89 5.92 -3.82 7.59
CA ALA A 89 6.06 -3.75 9.04
C ALA A 89 7.23 -4.62 9.57
N ILE A 90 7.41 -5.83 9.03
CA ILE A 90 8.54 -6.70 9.39
C ILE A 90 9.87 -6.04 9.00
N LYS A 91 9.94 -5.46 7.81
CA LYS A 91 11.11 -4.74 7.32
C LYS A 91 11.48 -3.55 8.21
N GLU A 92 10.52 -2.69 8.54
CA GLU A 92 10.78 -1.55 9.42
C GLU A 92 11.18 -2.00 10.82
N LYS A 93 10.49 -3.00 11.39
CA LYS A 93 10.86 -3.57 12.69
C LYS A 93 12.30 -4.07 12.69
N ALA A 94 12.68 -4.85 11.68
CA ALA A 94 14.03 -5.39 11.55
C ALA A 94 15.08 -4.28 11.43
N ARG A 95 14.79 -3.22 10.66
CA ARG A 95 15.67 -2.05 10.52
C ARG A 95 15.89 -1.32 11.86
N PHE A 96 14.82 -1.05 12.61
CA PHE A 96 14.92 -0.40 13.92
C PHE A 96 15.62 -1.27 14.95
N GLN A 97 15.35 -2.58 14.93
CA GLN A 97 16.03 -3.53 15.80
C GLN A 97 17.53 -3.57 15.53
N GLN A 98 17.95 -3.61 14.28
CA GLN A 98 19.37 -3.54 13.91
C GLN A 98 20.04 -2.22 14.32
N LEU A 99 19.32 -1.09 14.28
CA LEU A 99 19.85 0.20 14.73
C LEU A 99 20.08 0.22 16.25
N VAL A 100 19.15 -0.33 17.03
CA VAL A 100 19.25 -0.39 18.50
C VAL A 100 20.34 -1.38 18.93
N GLU A 101 20.41 -2.55 18.29
CA GLU A 101 21.35 -3.61 18.64
C GLU A 101 22.77 -3.40 18.09
N LYS A 102 23.00 -2.35 17.28
CA LYS A 102 24.31 -2.09 16.64
C LYS A 102 25.47 -1.88 17.63
N GLY A 103 25.16 -1.50 18.87
CA GLY A 103 26.15 -1.27 19.94
C GLY A 103 26.01 -2.19 21.15
N ASP A 104 25.14 -3.20 21.10
CA ASP A 104 24.87 -4.08 22.23
C ASP A 104 25.73 -5.35 22.15
N ALA A 105 26.61 -5.56 23.14
CA ALA A 105 27.46 -6.74 23.24
C ALA A 105 26.67 -8.03 23.52
N TYR A 106 25.44 -7.91 24.05
CA TYR A 106 24.53 -9.03 24.34
C TYR A 106 23.33 -9.05 23.39
N ARG A 107 23.51 -8.67 22.12
CA ARG A 107 22.42 -8.69 21.14
C ARG A 107 21.78 -10.07 21.05
N SER A 108 20.45 -10.10 21.15
CA SER A 108 19.68 -11.35 21.08
C SER A 108 19.47 -11.85 19.65
N THR A 109 19.66 -10.99 18.64
CA THR A 109 19.46 -11.39 17.24
C THR A 109 20.73 -11.98 16.61
N SER A 110 20.54 -13.06 15.87
CA SER A 110 21.63 -13.78 15.19
C SER A 110 22.26 -13.04 14.00
N GLY A 111 22.04 -11.72 13.86
CA GLY A 111 22.56 -10.92 12.74
C GLY A 111 21.95 -11.27 11.38
N LEU A 112 20.75 -11.86 11.36
CA LEU A 112 20.03 -12.19 10.12
C LEU A 112 19.50 -10.93 9.45
N THR A 113 19.31 -11.02 8.13
CA THR A 113 18.67 -9.97 7.32
C THR A 113 17.18 -9.80 7.68
N GLU A 114 16.54 -8.73 7.20
CA GLU A 114 15.11 -8.44 7.43
C GLU A 114 14.16 -9.59 7.04
N THR A 115 14.63 -10.54 6.22
CA THR A 115 13.90 -11.73 5.77
C THR A 115 14.30 -13.02 6.47
N GLY A 116 15.20 -12.96 7.48
CA GLY A 116 15.73 -14.14 8.17
C GLY A 116 16.81 -14.89 7.40
N ALA A 117 17.28 -14.37 6.27
CA ALA A 117 18.40 -14.97 5.53
C ALA A 117 19.74 -14.57 6.15
N THR A 118 20.72 -15.48 6.10
CA THR A 118 22.11 -15.20 6.48
C THR A 118 22.67 -14.12 5.55
N PRO A 119 23.19 -12.99 6.06
CA PRO A 119 23.78 -11.97 5.22
C PRO A 119 24.99 -12.55 4.46
N ARG A 120 25.03 -12.36 3.14
CA ARG A 120 26.22 -12.67 2.35
C ARG A 120 27.29 -11.65 2.74
N GLN A 121 28.26 -12.09 3.52
CA GLN A 121 29.46 -11.32 3.80
C GLN A 121 30.30 -11.31 2.52
N ASP A 122 30.30 -10.19 1.80
CA ASP A 122 31.26 -9.96 0.72
C ASP A 122 32.66 -9.94 1.35
N ARG A 123 33.36 -11.07 1.28
CA ARG A 123 34.79 -11.16 1.58
C ARG A 123 35.55 -10.48 0.44
N GLY A 124 35.70 -9.17 0.48
CA GLY A 124 36.42 -8.48 -0.59
C GLY A 124 36.49 -6.97 -0.45
N SER A 125 37.07 -6.46 0.63
CA SER A 125 37.83 -5.19 0.64
C SER A 125 38.31 -4.87 2.07
N HIS A 126 39.35 -5.58 2.50
CA HIS A 126 40.44 -4.94 3.23
C HIS A 126 41.43 -4.44 2.16
N PRO A 127 41.90 -3.20 2.25
CA PRO A 127 43.09 -2.92 3.07
C PRO A 127 42.77 -2.24 4.40
#